data_AF-A0A6V8P7E2-F1
#
_entry.id   AF-A0A6V8P7E2-F1
#
_cell.length_a   1.000
_cell.length_b   1.000
_cell.length_c   1.000
_cell.angle_alpha   90.00
_cell.angle_beta   90.00
_cell.angle_gamma   90.00
#
_symmetry.space_group_name_H-M   'P 1'
#
loop_
_entity.id
_entity.type
_entity.pdbx_description
1 polymer ?
#
loop_
_entity_poly.entity_id
_entity_poly.type
_entity_poly.pdbx_seq_one_letter_code
_entity_poly.pdbx_strand_id
1 'polypeptide(L)' 'MISTPFESTPPLKYGGTERIVSLLTEGLAERGHEVTLFATGDSKTRARLVYF' A
#
# COMPACT_ATOMS: atom_id res chain seq x y z
N MET A 1 -4.72 -6.17 -0.76
CA MET A 1 -4.99 -4.72 -0.89
C MET A 1 -4.56 -4.27 -2.28
N ILE A 2 -5.35 -3.42 -2.93
CA ILE A 2 -5.05 -2.90 -4.29
C ILE A 2 -5.00 -1.38 -4.20
N SER A 3 -3.97 -0.78 -4.79
CA SER A 3 -3.82 0.68 -4.90
C SER A 3 -3.94 1.14 -6.35
N THR A 4 -4.04 2.46 -6.53
CA THR A 4 -4.09 3.14 -7.82
C THR A 4 -2.69 3.26 -8.45
N PRO A 5 -2.59 3.34 -9.80
CA PRO A 5 -1.30 3.28 -10.51
C PRO A 5 -0.56 4.62 -10.64
N PHE A 6 -1.03 5.67 -9.98
CA PHE A 6 -0.57 7.04 -10.25
C PHE A 6 0.50 7.54 -9.28
N GLU A 7 0.52 7.05 -8.04
CA GLU A 7 1.38 7.53 -6.97
C GLU A 7 1.75 6.36 -6.04
N SER A 8 2.88 6.47 -5.35
CA SER A 8 3.34 5.43 -4.44
C SER A 8 2.34 5.20 -3.30
N THR A 9 2.35 4.01 -2.72
CA THR A 9 1.58 3.69 -1.51
C THR A 9 2.56 3.42 -0.36
N PRO A 10 2.67 4.31 0.66
CA PRO A 10 1.98 5.59 0.83
C PRO A 10 2.44 6.67 -0.17
N PRO A 11 1.62 7.72 -0.40
CA PRO A 11 1.93 8.75 -1.38
C PRO A 11 2.95 9.73 -0.84
N LEU A 12 3.84 10.21 -1.71
CA LEU A 12 4.78 11.29 -1.41
C LEU A 12 4.10 12.67 -1.45
N LYS A 13 3.13 12.83 -2.35
CA LYS A 13 2.37 14.06 -2.56
C LYS A 13 0.90 13.86 -2.19
N TYR A 14 0.02 14.32 -3.05
CA TYR A 14 -1.42 14.14 -2.91
C TYR A 14 -1.81 12.73 -3.36
N GLY A 15 -2.40 11.96 -2.44
CA GLY A 15 -2.91 10.61 -2.72
C GLY A 15 -3.84 10.16 -1.60
N GLY A 16 -5.09 10.65 -1.61
CA GLY A 16 -6.05 10.31 -0.56
C GLY A 16 -6.30 8.81 -0.46
N THR A 17 -6.52 8.17 -1.61
CA THR A 17 -6.76 6.73 -1.72
C THR A 17 -5.53 5.93 -1.28
N GLU A 18 -4.35 6.25 -1.83
CA GLU A 18 -3.09 5.59 -1.51
C GLU A 18 -2.76 5.70 -0.01
N ARG A 19 -3.10 6.83 0.62
CA ARG A 19 -2.91 7.00 2.07
C ARG A 19 -3.80 6.06 2.88
N ILE A 20 -5.09 5.96 2.54
CA ILE A 20 -6.00 5.04 3.23
C ILE A 20 -5.61 3.58 2.97
N VAL A 21 -5.26 3.23 1.73
CA VAL A 21 -4.78 1.88 1.40
C VAL A 21 -3.53 1.54 2.20
N SER A 22 -2.58 2.48 2.34
CA SER A 22 -1.39 2.29 3.17
C SER A 22 -1.77 2.04 4.64
N LEU A 23 -2.62 2.89 5.24
CA LEU A 23 -3.04 2.73 6.63
C LEU A 23 -3.72 1.38 6.90
N LEU A 24 -4.60 0.95 6.01
CA LEU A 24 -5.28 -0.35 6.14
C LEU A 24 -4.32 -1.53 5.94
N THR A 25 -3.44 -1.43 4.94
CA THR A 25 -2.45 -2.48 4.64
C THR A 25 -1.52 -2.68 5.83
N GLU A 26 -0.95 -1.60 6.36
CA GLU A 26 -0.05 -1.66 7.51
C GLU A 26 -0.79 -2.11 8.77
N GLY A 27 -1.98 -1.57 9.04
CA GLY A 27 -2.76 -1.93 10.22
C GLY A 27 -3.23 -3.40 10.25
N LEU A 28 -3.47 -4.00 9.09
CA LEU A 28 -3.78 -5.43 8.97
C LEU A 28 -2.52 -6.30 9.12
N ALA A 29 -1.41 -5.90 8.49
CA ALA A 29 -0.14 -6.61 8.62
C ALA A 29 0.37 -6.59 10.07
N GLU A 30 0.27 -5.46 10.77
CA GLU A 30 0.64 -5.30 12.20
C GLU A 30 -0.21 -6.20 13.12
N ARG A 31 -1.44 -6.54 12.72
CA ARG A 31 -2.32 -7.48 13.45
C ARG A 31 -2.02 -8.95 13.13
N GLY A 32 -1.00 -9.23 12.33
CA GLY A 32 -0.57 -10.58 11.97
C GLY A 32 -1.33 -11.19 10.79
N HIS A 33 -2.09 -10.39 10.03
CA HIS A 33 -2.71 -10.89 8.81
C HIS A 33 -1.71 -10.97 7.67
N GLU A 34 -1.81 -12.02 6.85
CA GLU A 34 -1.05 -12.11 5.61
C GLU A 34 -1.69 -11.18 4.56
N VAL A 35 -1.01 -10.08 4.25
CA VAL A 35 -1.48 -9.09 3.29
C VAL A 35 -0.54 -9.05 2.09
N THR A 36 -1.11 -9.07 0.89
CA THR A 36 -0.42 -8.67 -0.34
C THR A 36 -0.94 -7.33 -0.81
N LEU A 37 -0.06 -6.36 -1.05
CA LEU A 37 -0.34 -5.06 -1.65
C LEU A 37 0.03 -5.09 -3.15
N PHE A 38 -0.93 -4.76 -4.00
CA PHE A 38 -0.71 -4.50 -5.43
C PHE A 38 -0.64 -3.00 -5.67
N ALA A 39 0.55 -2.48 -5.99
CA ALA A 39 0.80 -1.05 -6.13
C ALA A 39 2.03 -0.77 -7.02
N THR A 40 2.37 0.51 -7.24
CA THR A 40 3.59 0.89 -7.97
C THR A 40 4.85 0.37 -7.28
N GLY A 41 5.91 0.12 -8.06
CA GLY A 41 7.14 -0.50 -7.57
C GLY A 41 7.93 0.31 -6.52
N ASP A 42 7.66 1.61 -6.38
CA ASP A 42 8.25 2.50 -5.38
C ASP A 42 7.43 2.60 -4.08
N SER A 43 6.35 1.82 -3.97
CA SER A 43 5.54 1.70 -2.75
C SER A 43 6.33 1.09 -1.58
N LYS A 44 6.06 1.58 -0.36
CA LYS A 44 6.72 1.11 0.87
C LYS A 44 5.70 0.51 1.81
N THR A 45 5.83 -0.77 2.12
CA THR A 45 4.89 -1.50 2.97
C THR A 45 5.58 -2.64 3.73
N ARG A 46 5.03 -3.02 4.89
CA ARG A 46 5.39 -4.26 5.60
C ARG A 46 4.72 -5.49 5.02
N ALA A 47 3.65 -5.31 4.25
CA ALA A 47 2.97 -6.38 3.53
C ALA A 47 3.82 -6.88 2.35
N ARG A 48 3.43 -8.01 1.76
CA ARG A 48 4.03 -8.49 0.52
C ARG A 48 3.68 -7.53 -0.62
N LEU A 49 4.67 -6.88 -1.23
CA LEU A 49 4.46 -6.03 -2.40
C LEU A 49 4.52 -6.85 -3.69
N VAL A 50 3.46 -6.77 -4.51
CA VAL A 50 3.46 -7.18 -5.91
C VAL A 50 3.23 -5.92 -6.73
N TYR A 51 4.10 -5.65 -7.69
CA TYR A 51 4.06 -4.41 -8.44
C TYR A 51 3.73 -4.64 -9.91
N PHE A 52 3.17 -3.60 -10.52
CA PHE A 52 2.92 -3.46 -11.95
C PHE A 52 3.77 -2.34 -12.53
#